data_AF-A0A2S3W3Z2-F1
#
_entry.id   AF-A0A2S3W3Z2-F1
#
_cell.length_a   1.000
_cell.length_b   1.000
_cell.length_c   1.000
_cell.angle_alpha   90.00
_cell.angle_beta   90.00
_cell.angle_gamma   90.00
#
_symmetry.space_group_name_H-M   'P 1'
#
loop_
_entity.id
_entity.type
_entity.pdbx_description
1 polymer ?
#
loop_
_entity_poly.entity_id
_entity_poly.type
_entity_poly.pdbx_seq_one_letter_code
_entity_poly.pdbx_strand_id
1 'polypeptide(L)'
;MIDTTALIGVLNDYDAALLRSREAIQAAFEQLEQSWTMFATVYSGQAAEQFADMFNASVLKMRECNEAMDAIQKALQVRIEVLTRLDTAGAGI
;
A
#
# COMPACT_ATOMS: atom_id res chain seq x y z
N MET A 1 -14.28 -26.10 -14.60
CA MET A 1 -13.13 -26.10 -13.67
C MET A 1 -12.44 -24.77 -13.90
N ILE A 2 -12.51 -23.84 -12.96
CA ILE A 2 -11.71 -22.62 -13.07
C ILE A 2 -10.26 -23.11 -12.99
N ASP A 3 -9.44 -22.72 -13.96
CA ASP A 3 -8.02 -23.04 -13.99
C ASP A 3 -7.36 -22.36 -12.79
N THR A 4 -7.07 -23.14 -11.75
CA THR A 4 -6.47 -22.68 -10.51
C THR A 4 -5.11 -22.04 -10.77
N THR A 5 -4.35 -22.55 -11.73
CA THR A 5 -3.08 -21.99 -12.18
C THR A 5 -3.28 -20.60 -12.79
N ALA A 6 -4.30 -20.43 -13.64
CA ALA A 6 -4.64 -19.10 -14.19
C ALA A 6 -5.07 -18.11 -13.10
N LEU A 7 -5.85 -18.56 -12.10
CA LEU A 7 -6.24 -17.72 -10.96
C LEU A 7 -5.03 -17.30 -10.12
N ILE A 8 -4.10 -18.22 -9.83
CA ILE A 8 -2.85 -17.92 -9.11
C ILE A 8 -2.04 -16.88 -9.88
N GLY A 9 -1.95 -17.00 -11.21
CA GLY A 9 -1.29 -16.00 -12.06
C GLY A 9 -1.86 -14.59 -11.89
N VAL A 10 -3.19 -14.46 -12.01
CA VAL A 10 -3.87 -13.16 -11.86
C VAL A 10 -3.69 -12.58 -10.45
N LEU A 11 -3.72 -13.42 -9.40
CA LEU A 11 -3.52 -12.96 -8.03
C LEU A 11 -2.08 -12.48 -7.78
N ASN A 12 -1.08 -13.13 -8.37
CA ASN A 12 0.31 -12.67 -8.32
C ASN A 12 0.51 -11.34 -9.05
N ASP A 13 -0.08 -11.18 -10.23
CA ASP A 13 -0.04 -9.92 -10.97
C ASP A 13 -0.67 -8.77 -10.17
N TYR A 14 -1.79 -9.06 -9.50
CA TYR A 14 -2.46 -8.13 -8.62
C TYR A 14 -1.63 -7.78 -7.37
N ASP A 15 -0.98 -8.76 -6.71
CA ASP A 15 -0.07 -8.52 -5.59
C ASP A 15 1.10 -7.60 -6.00
N ALA A 16 1.69 -7.86 -7.17
CA ALA A 16 2.77 -7.03 -7.71
C ALA A 16 2.28 -5.63 -8.07
N ALA A 17 1.06 -5.48 -8.59
CA ALA A 17 0.46 -4.17 -8.87
C ALA A 17 0.17 -3.38 -7.59
N LEU A 18 -0.34 -4.05 -6.55
CA LEU A 18 -0.56 -3.45 -5.23
C LEU A 18 0.76 -2.96 -4.61
N LEU A 19 1.83 -3.78 -4.68
CA LEU A 19 3.14 -3.40 -4.17
C LEU A 19 3.65 -2.12 -4.84
N ARG A 20 3.65 -2.08 -6.19
CA ARG A 20 4.07 -0.90 -6.95
C ARG A 20 3.23 0.33 -6.62
N SER A 21 1.92 0.17 -6.49
CA SER A 21 1.03 1.27 -6.13
C SER A 21 1.36 1.81 -4.74
N ARG A 22 1.58 0.93 -3.76
CA ARG A 22 1.95 1.32 -2.39
C ARG A 22 3.27 2.07 -2.36
N GLU A 23 4.30 1.56 -3.04
CA GLU A 23 5.61 2.21 -3.14
C GLU A 23 5.49 3.60 -3.77
N ALA A 24 4.71 3.74 -4.84
CA ALA A 24 4.49 5.02 -5.51
C ALA A 24 3.79 6.04 -4.61
N ILE A 25 2.74 5.62 -3.88
CA ILE A 25 2.03 6.53 -2.95
C ILE A 25 2.95 6.91 -1.78
N GLN A 26 3.71 5.96 -1.24
CA GLN A 26 4.68 6.24 -0.17
C GLN A 26 5.74 7.26 -0.61
N ALA A 27 6.33 7.07 -1.80
CA ALA A 27 7.32 8.01 -2.32
C ALA A 27 6.74 9.42 -2.56
N ALA A 28 5.53 9.50 -3.11
CA ALA A 28 4.84 10.77 -3.31
C ALA A 28 4.55 11.47 -1.97
N PHE A 29 4.21 10.69 -0.94
CA PHE A 29 3.93 11.21 0.38
C PHE A 29 5.18 11.71 1.10
N GLU A 30 6.29 10.96 1.04
CA GLU A 30 7.58 11.39 1.57
C GLU A 30 8.06 12.69 0.92
N GLN A 31 7.89 12.83 -0.39
CA GLN A 31 8.21 14.07 -1.10
C GLN A 31 7.35 15.25 -0.62
N LEU A 32 6.07 15.00 -0.34
CA LEU A 32 5.16 16.00 0.20
C LEU A 32 5.57 16.43 1.62
N GLU A 33 5.89 15.48 2.52
CA GLU A 33 6.39 15.76 3.87
C GLU A 33 7.69 16.58 3.85
N GLN A 34 8.64 16.22 2.98
CA GLN A 34 9.88 16.99 2.81
C GLN A 34 9.60 18.42 2.34
N SER A 35 8.71 18.58 1.36
CA SER A 35 8.33 19.89 0.82
C SER A 35 7.66 20.77 1.88
N TRP A 36 6.74 20.18 2.65
CA TRP A 36 6.11 20.88 3.78
C TRP A 36 7.12 21.27 4.85
N THR A 37 8.03 20.37 5.23
CA THR A 37 9.04 20.64 6.26
C THR A 37 9.94 21.82 5.86
N MET A 38 10.36 21.89 4.59
CA MET A 38 11.12 23.03 4.09
C MET A 38 10.29 24.32 4.11
N PHE A 39 9.03 24.27 3.66
CA PHE A 39 8.16 25.44 3.60
C PHE A 39 7.78 25.98 4.99
N ALA A 40 7.54 25.09 5.96
CA ALA A 40 7.19 25.43 7.34
C ALA A 40 8.28 26.24 8.06
N THR A 41 9.54 26.18 7.60
CA THR A 41 10.63 26.99 8.19
C THR A 41 10.47 28.50 7.96
N VAL A 42 9.78 28.89 6.89
CA VAL A 42 9.58 30.29 6.49
C VAL A 42 8.12 30.72 6.53
N TYR A 43 7.18 29.77 6.63
CA TYR A 43 5.75 30.01 6.67
C TYR A 43 5.26 30.12 8.12
N SER A 44 4.80 31.31 8.52
CA SER A 44 4.32 31.59 9.88
C SER A 44 2.98 32.35 9.86
N GLY A 45 2.29 32.32 11.00
CA GLY A 45 0.99 32.96 11.19
C GLY A 45 -0.16 31.96 11.26
N GLN A 46 -1.37 32.47 11.50
CA GLN A 46 -2.55 31.66 11.80
C GLN A 46 -2.93 30.67 10.67
N ALA A 47 -2.67 31.05 9.41
CA ALA A 47 -2.88 30.16 8.26
C ALA A 47 -1.84 29.03 8.17
N ALA A 48 -0.63 29.25 8.71
CA ALA A 48 0.41 28.22 8.80
C ALA A 48 0.07 27.17 9.84
N GLU A 49 -0.46 27.59 10.99
CA GLU A 49 -0.92 26.68 12.04
C GLU A 49 -2.09 25.82 11.55
N GLN A 50 -3.11 26.42 10.92
CA GLN A 50 -4.25 25.67 10.36
C GLN A 50 -3.82 24.66 9.30
N PHE A 51 -2.89 25.04 8.41
CA PHE A 51 -2.37 24.09 7.42
C PHE A 51 -1.56 22.98 8.09
N ALA A 52 -0.72 23.28 9.08
CA ALA A 52 0.08 22.29 9.81
C ALA A 52 -0.82 21.23 10.46
N ASP A 53 -1.91 21.64 11.08
CA ASP A 53 -2.88 20.74 11.71
C ASP A 53 -3.56 19.83 10.68
N MET A 54 -4.02 20.38 9.56
CA MET A 54 -4.61 19.61 8.46
C MET A 54 -3.61 18.65 7.82
N PHE A 55 -2.36 19.10 7.67
CA PHE A 55 -1.27 18.29 7.13
C PHE A 55 -0.97 17.11 8.05
N ASN A 56 -0.84 17.34 9.35
CA ASN A 56 -0.61 16.30 10.35
C ASN A 56 -1.75 15.27 10.38
N ALA A 57 -3.00 15.71 10.26
CA ALA A 57 -4.14 14.79 10.15
C ALA A 57 -4.05 13.94 8.87
N SER A 58 -3.60 14.52 7.77
CA SER A 58 -3.38 13.81 6.49
C SER A 58 -2.25 12.79 6.59
N VAL A 59 -1.15 13.11 7.29
CA VAL A 59 -0.05 12.18 7.61
C VAL A 59 -0.55 10.98 8.39
N LEU A 60 -1.36 11.21 9.42
CA LEU A 60 -1.91 10.11 10.21
C LEU A 60 -2.78 9.19 9.34
N LYS A 61 -3.66 9.76 8.51
CA LYS A 61 -4.51 9.00 7.60
C LYS A 61 -3.71 8.21 6.57
N MET A 62 -2.61 8.77 6.08
CA MET A 62 -1.74 8.08 5.14
C MET A 62 -1.04 6.88 5.80
N ARG A 63 -0.61 7.01 7.05
CA ARG A 63 -0.05 5.89 7.83
C ARG A 63 -1.07 4.79 8.06
N GLU A 64 -2.28 5.14 8.48
CA GLU A 64 -3.39 4.18 8.64
C GLU A 64 -3.69 3.45 7.31
N CYS A 65 -3.69 4.18 6.19
CA CYS A 65 -3.89 3.60 4.86
C CYS A 65 -2.78 2.61 4.49
N ASN A 66 -1.51 2.95 4.75
CA ASN A 66 -0.38 2.07 4.51
C ASN A 66 -0.44 0.78 5.34
N GLU A 67 -0.82 0.88 6.62
CA GLU A 67 -1.00 -0.29 7.50
C GLU A 67 -2.13 -1.19 6.99
N ALA A 68 -3.25 -0.60 6.58
CA ALA A 68 -4.37 -1.37 6.01
C ALA A 68 -3.97 -2.05 4.70
N MET A 69 -3.24 -1.37 3.82
CA MET A 69 -2.74 -1.95 2.57
C MET A 69 -1.75 -3.09 2.82
N ASP A 70 -0.86 -2.95 3.81
CA ASP A 70 0.09 -4.00 4.22
C ASP A 70 -0.64 -5.26 4.72
N ALA A 71 -1.70 -5.08 5.51
CA ALA A 71 -2.53 -6.18 6.00
C ALA A 71 -3.25 -6.91 4.87
N ILE A 72 -3.82 -6.19 3.91
CA ILE A 72 -4.46 -6.77 2.72
C ILE A 72 -3.45 -7.55 1.89
N GLN A 73 -2.27 -6.99 1.69
CA GLN A 73 -1.20 -7.63 0.92
C GLN A 73 -0.76 -8.95 1.56
N LYS A 74 -0.53 -8.96 2.88
CA LYS A 74 -0.20 -10.18 3.62
C LYS A 74 -1.30 -11.24 3.49
N ALA A 75 -2.56 -10.84 3.63
CA ALA A 75 -3.69 -11.77 3.49
C ALA A 75 -3.77 -12.37 2.07
N LEU A 76 -3.51 -11.55 1.04
CA LEU A 76 -3.45 -11.99 -0.35
C LEU A 76 -2.31 -13.00 -0.57
N GLN A 77 -1.11 -12.71 -0.07
CA GLN A 77 0.06 -13.59 -0.17
C GLN A 77 -0.18 -14.96 0.48
N VAL A 78 -0.77 -14.97 1.69
CA VAL A 78 -1.17 -16.23 2.35
C VAL A 78 -2.16 -17.00 1.49
N ARG A 79 -3.12 -16.32 0.86
CA ARG A 79 -4.12 -16.98 0.01
C ARG A 79 -3.51 -17.57 -1.25
N ILE A 80 -2.59 -16.86 -1.90
CA ILE A 80 -1.83 -17.33 -3.06
C ILE A 80 -1.04 -18.58 -2.68
N GLU A 81 -0.35 -18.57 -1.53
CA GLU A 81 0.44 -19.71 -1.06
C GLU A 81 -0.44 -20.95 -0.84
N VAL A 82 -1.61 -20.78 -0.19
CA VAL A 82 -2.57 -21.87 0.01
C VAL A 82 -3.06 -22.44 -1.32
N LEU A 83 -3.42 -21.59 -2.28
CA LEU A 83 -3.88 -22.03 -3.60
C LEU A 83 -2.78 -22.77 -4.36
N THR A 84 -1.54 -22.28 -4.30
CA THR A 84 -0.37 -22.91 -4.94
C THR A 84 -0.10 -24.31 -4.39
N ARG A 85 -0.23 -24.50 -3.07
CA ARG A 85 -0.10 -25.83 -2.45
C ARG A 85 -1.21 -26.80 -2.88
N LEU A 86 -2.44 -26.31 -3.04
CA LEU A 86 -3.56 -27.12 -3.49
C LEU A 86 -3.43 -27.51 -4.97
N ASP A 87 -2.96 -26.59 -5.82
CA ASP A 87 -2.73 -26.82 -7.25
C ASP A 87 -1.65 -27.90 -7.47
N THR A 88 -0.52 -27.78 -6.76
CA THR A 88 0.57 -28.75 -6.81
C THR A 88 0.19 -30.12 -6.24
N ALA A 89 -0.64 -30.18 -5.19
CA ALA A 89 -1.16 -31.44 -4.65
C ALA A 89 -2.18 -32.13 -5.58
N GLY A 90 -2.98 -31.36 -6.33
CA GLY A 90 -3.95 -31.87 -7.29
C GLY A 90 -3.33 -32.35 -8.60
N ALA A 91 -2.16 -31.83 -8.99
CA ALA A 91 -1.42 -32.24 -10.18
C ALA A 91 -0.61 -33.54 -10.02
N GLY A 92 -0.53 -34.09 -8.79
CA GLY A 92 0.22 -35.30 -8.44
C GLY A 92 -0.59 -36.59 -8.40
N ILE A 93 -1.84 -36.61 -8.88
CA ILE A 93 -2.74 -37.77 -8.93
C ILE A 93 -3.07 -38.11 -10.38
#